data_AF-A0A1F3E069-F1
#
_entry.id   AF-A0A1F3E069-F1
#
_cell.length_a   1.000
_cell.length_b   1.000
_cell.length_c   1.000
_cell.angle_alpha   90.00
_cell.angle_beta   90.00
_cell.angle_gamma   90.00
#
_symmetry.space_group_name_H-M   'P 1'
#
loop_
_entity.id
_entity.type
_entity.pdbx_description
1 polymer ?
#
loop_
_entity_poly.entity_id
_entity_poly.type
_entity_poly.pdbx_seq_one_letter_code
_entity_poly.pdbx_strand_id
1 'polypeptide(L)'
;MKKLLLLSVVCFVVVSANGQSISSSVVASAGGYSEAGEISLSWTLGELAVETFTASELILTQGFQQGYYEITGIDDPLNADFKVKVFPNPAVEFIYIQVENQDIQKIKIELYNMEGKLVHNEIYENPAISYELDISKHSSTQYILKITDLSGGLMQTYKIIKR
;
A
#
# COMPACT_ATOMS: atom_id res chain seq x y z
N MET A 1 18.53 -24.96 -40.90
CA MET A 1 17.07 -24.74 -41.06
C MET A 1 16.24 -25.41 -39.97
N LYS A 2 16.29 -26.74 -39.77
CA LYS A 2 15.49 -27.44 -38.73
C LYS A 2 15.71 -26.94 -37.29
N LYS A 3 16.97 -26.61 -36.92
CA LYS A 3 17.30 -26.05 -35.59
C LYS A 3 16.73 -24.65 -35.35
N LEU A 4 16.61 -23.83 -36.41
CA LEU A 4 16.06 -22.48 -36.33
C LEU A 4 14.54 -22.50 -36.17
N LEU A 5 13.88 -23.45 -36.86
CA LEU A 5 12.45 -23.69 -36.74
C LEU A 5 12.08 -24.21 -35.35
N LEU A 6 12.88 -25.11 -34.78
CA LEU A 6 12.71 -25.59 -33.41
C LEU A 6 12.81 -24.45 -32.39
N LEU A 7 13.79 -23.54 -32.56
CA LEU A 7 13.98 -22.38 -31.68
C LEU A 7 12.79 -21.42 -31.74
N SER A 8 12.25 -21.18 -32.95
CA SER A 8 11.07 -20.34 -33.15
C SER A 8 9.83 -20.90 -32.46
N VAL A 9 9.64 -22.22 -32.50
CA VAL A 9 8.52 -22.89 -31.82
C VAL A 9 8.65 -22.78 -30.31
N VAL A 10 9.86 -22.97 -29.76
CA VAL A 10 10.12 -22.84 -28.32
C VAL A 10 9.83 -21.40 -27.85
N CYS A 11 10.29 -20.38 -28.57
CA CYS A 11 10.01 -18.99 -28.22
C CYS A 11 8.50 -18.67 -28.23
N PHE A 12 7.73 -19.24 -29.15
CA PHE A 12 6.28 -19.03 -29.21
C PHE A 12 5.54 -19.64 -28.01
N VAL A 13 6.00 -20.81 -27.54
CA VAL A 13 5.43 -21.48 -26.36
C VAL A 13 5.69 -20.71 -25.07
N VAL A 14 6.88 -20.11 -24.92
CA VAL A 14 7.23 -19.35 -23.70
C VAL A 14 6.42 -18.06 -23.57
N VAL A 15 6.09 -17.38 -24.68
CA VAL A 15 5.23 -16.18 -24.67
C VAL A 15 3.78 -16.50 -24.30
N SER A 16 3.37 -17.77 -24.46
CA SER A 16 2.01 -18.25 -24.16
C SER A 16 1.85 -18.73 -22.71
N ALA A 17 2.94 -18.78 -21.93
CA ALA A 17 2.92 -19.26 -20.56
C ALA A 17 2.31 -18.20 -19.64
N ASN A 18 1.02 -18.33 -19.33
CA ASN A 18 0.37 -17.56 -18.29
C ASN A 18 0.66 -18.21 -16.93
N GLY A 19 1.13 -17.43 -15.96
CA GLY A 19 1.28 -17.87 -14.57
C GLY A 19 -0.08 -18.00 -13.87
N GLN A 20 -0.12 -18.77 -12.77
CA GLN A 20 -1.31 -18.83 -11.91
C GLN A 20 -1.54 -17.49 -11.20
N SER A 21 -2.74 -16.94 -11.29
CA SER A 21 -3.18 -15.84 -10.43
C SER A 21 -3.58 -16.45 -9.09
N ILE A 22 -2.82 -16.17 -8.03
CA ILE A 22 -3.18 -16.56 -6.67
C ILE A 22 -4.13 -15.48 -6.14
N SER A 23 -5.40 -15.56 -6.52
CA SER A 23 -6.46 -14.79 -5.87
C SER A 23 -7.00 -15.57 -4.67
N SER A 24 -7.23 -14.88 -3.56
CA SER A 24 -7.96 -15.44 -2.42
C SER A 24 -9.36 -15.89 -2.83
N SER A 25 -9.75 -17.12 -2.47
CA SER A 25 -11.06 -17.68 -2.82
C SER A 25 -11.61 -18.59 -1.73
N VAL A 26 -12.84 -18.36 -1.30
CA VAL A 26 -13.54 -19.19 -0.30
C VAL A 26 -14.42 -20.23 -1.00
N VAL A 27 -14.42 -21.47 -0.48
CA VAL A 27 -15.44 -22.47 -0.80
C VAL A 27 -16.46 -22.50 0.34
N ALA A 28 -17.67 -22.02 0.07
CA ALA A 28 -18.75 -21.91 1.05
C ALA A 28 -20.06 -22.42 0.44
N SER A 29 -20.96 -22.93 1.28
CA SER A 29 -22.29 -23.42 0.89
C SER A 29 -23.21 -22.27 0.45
N ALA A 30 -23.01 -21.07 0.99
CA ALA A 30 -23.66 -19.85 0.55
C ALA A 30 -22.79 -18.61 0.83
N GLY A 31 -23.14 -17.46 0.26
CA GLY A 31 -22.50 -16.18 0.52
C GLY A 31 -23.18 -15.06 -0.24
N GLY A 32 -22.80 -13.82 0.03
CA GLY A 32 -23.36 -12.65 -0.64
C GLY A 32 -22.61 -11.36 -0.35
N TYR A 33 -22.87 -10.36 -1.18
CA TYR A 33 -22.40 -8.98 -1.03
C TYR A 33 -23.59 -8.03 -1.17
N SER A 34 -23.72 -7.10 -0.22
CA SER A 34 -24.76 -6.07 -0.18
C SER A 34 -24.15 -4.73 0.23
N GLU A 35 -24.68 -3.63 -0.31
CA GLU A 35 -24.19 -2.28 -0.03
C GLU A 35 -25.35 -1.33 0.28
N ALA A 36 -25.17 -0.48 1.29
CA ALA A 36 -26.12 0.54 1.70
C ALA A 36 -25.37 1.80 2.18
N GLY A 37 -25.24 2.80 1.30
CA GLY A 37 -24.51 4.03 1.60
C GLY A 37 -23.02 3.76 1.77
N GLU A 38 -22.43 4.23 2.88
CA GLU A 38 -21.01 3.99 3.24
C GLU A 38 -20.77 2.59 3.85
N ILE A 39 -21.82 1.78 4.01
CA ILE A 39 -21.74 0.46 4.64
C ILE A 39 -21.77 -0.62 3.55
N SER A 40 -20.73 -1.44 3.51
CA SER A 40 -20.70 -2.69 2.75
C SER A 40 -20.76 -3.90 3.68
N LEU A 41 -21.52 -4.93 3.29
CA LEU A 41 -21.60 -6.20 3.98
C LEU A 41 -21.27 -7.32 3.01
N SER A 42 -20.20 -8.04 3.31
CA SER A 42 -19.84 -9.30 2.65
C SER A 42 -19.95 -10.43 3.66
N TRP A 43 -20.49 -11.58 3.26
CA TRP A 43 -20.62 -12.73 4.15
C TRP A 43 -20.51 -14.06 3.38
N THR A 44 -20.03 -15.08 4.08
CA THR A 44 -19.97 -16.48 3.62
C THR A 44 -20.59 -17.37 4.69
N LEU A 45 -21.18 -18.50 4.29
CA LEU A 45 -21.81 -19.47 5.16
C LEU A 45 -21.37 -20.89 4.80
N GLY A 46 -20.97 -21.67 5.81
CA GLY A 46 -20.56 -23.07 5.63
C GLY A 46 -19.14 -23.22 5.10
N GLU A 47 -18.26 -22.27 5.40
CA GLU A 47 -16.83 -22.42 5.14
C GLU A 47 -16.23 -23.52 6.04
N LEU A 48 -15.49 -24.44 5.44
CA LEU A 48 -14.93 -25.61 6.15
C LEU A 48 -13.60 -25.31 6.85
N ALA A 49 -12.91 -24.24 6.46
CA ALA A 49 -11.59 -23.86 6.94
C ALA A 49 -11.63 -22.44 7.49
N VAL A 50 -12.02 -22.30 8.76
CA VAL A 50 -12.21 -21.01 9.46
C VAL A 50 -11.36 -20.90 10.73
N GLU A 51 -10.50 -21.88 10.98
CA GLU A 51 -9.75 -21.96 12.23
C GLU A 51 -8.55 -20.99 12.22
N THR A 52 -8.26 -20.42 13.38
CA THR A 52 -7.03 -19.65 13.60
C THR A 52 -6.12 -20.43 14.54
N PHE A 53 -4.98 -20.87 14.02
CA PHE A 53 -3.95 -21.51 14.83
C PHE A 53 -2.97 -20.46 15.34
N THR A 54 -2.64 -20.55 16.62
CA THR A 54 -1.66 -19.67 17.26
C THR A 54 -0.57 -20.51 17.91
N ALA A 55 0.68 -20.27 17.53
CA ALA A 55 1.86 -20.89 18.13
C ALA A 55 2.96 -19.84 18.36
N SER A 56 3.14 -19.42 19.61
CA SER A 56 4.05 -18.32 19.99
C SER A 56 3.72 -17.04 19.20
N GLU A 57 4.60 -16.59 18.30
CA GLU A 57 4.41 -15.42 17.44
C GLU A 57 3.83 -15.75 16.06
N LEU A 58 3.66 -17.04 15.74
CA LEU A 58 3.09 -17.46 14.46
C LEU A 58 1.57 -17.58 14.58
N ILE A 59 0.87 -16.73 13.83
CA ILE A 59 -0.58 -16.82 13.65
C ILE A 59 -0.84 -17.34 12.24
N LEU A 60 -1.56 -18.46 12.13
CA LEU A 60 -2.02 -19.02 10.87
C LEU A 60 -3.54 -19.00 10.86
N THR A 61 -4.12 -18.08 10.11
CA THR A 61 -5.56 -17.94 9.93
C THR A 61 -6.01 -18.69 8.68
N GLN A 62 -7.04 -19.52 8.82
CA GLN A 62 -7.76 -20.10 7.69
C GLN A 62 -8.95 -19.21 7.32
N GLY A 63 -9.35 -19.30 6.06
CA GLY A 63 -10.46 -18.54 5.49
C GLY A 63 -10.06 -17.15 4.98
N PHE A 64 -10.72 -16.68 3.93
CA PHE A 64 -10.26 -15.52 3.16
C PHE A 64 -11.05 -14.23 3.40
N GLN A 65 -12.12 -14.24 4.19
CA GLN A 65 -12.81 -13.01 4.66
C GLN A 65 -12.02 -12.28 5.76
N GLN A 66 -10.71 -12.15 5.58
CA GLN A 66 -9.87 -11.33 6.45
C GLN A 66 -9.84 -9.93 5.86
N GLY A 67 -10.40 -8.96 6.58
CA GLY A 67 -10.37 -7.56 6.15
C GLY A 67 -8.92 -7.14 5.89
N TYR A 68 -8.64 -6.62 4.70
CA TYR A 68 -7.37 -5.94 4.46
C TYR A 68 -7.41 -4.65 5.27
N TYR A 69 -6.78 -4.64 6.44
CA TYR A 69 -6.58 -3.42 7.19
C TYR A 69 -5.48 -2.62 6.49
N GLU A 70 -5.89 -1.68 5.65
CA GLU A 70 -5.00 -0.67 5.09
C GLU A 70 -4.81 0.44 6.14
N ILE A 71 -4.01 0.14 7.16
CA ILE A 71 -3.59 1.14 8.17
C ILE A 71 -2.54 2.03 7.50
N THR A 72 -2.97 3.20 7.03
CA THR A 72 -2.12 4.15 6.28
C THR A 72 -1.47 5.21 7.18
N GLY A 73 -2.02 5.46 8.38
CA GLY A 73 -1.42 6.33 9.41
C GLY A 73 -0.74 5.50 10.50
N ILE A 74 0.53 5.80 10.80
CA ILE A 74 1.28 5.10 11.84
C ILE A 74 1.08 5.75 13.22
N ASP A 75 0.73 7.04 13.23
CA ASP A 75 0.37 7.77 14.45
C ASP A 75 -0.98 8.47 14.26
N ASP A 76 -1.87 8.36 15.24
CA ASP A 76 -2.96 9.34 15.39
C ASP A 76 -2.32 10.74 15.50
N PRO A 77 -2.88 11.77 14.85
CA PRO A 77 -2.31 13.11 14.93
C PRO A 77 -2.30 13.56 16.40
N LEU A 78 -1.13 13.49 17.03
CA LEU A 78 -0.86 14.02 18.37
C LEU A 78 -1.15 15.53 18.45
N ASN A 79 -1.31 16.21 17.30
CA ASN A 79 -1.76 17.58 17.20
C ASN A 79 -2.78 17.73 16.05
N ALA A 80 -3.98 18.19 16.39
CA ALA A 80 -5.08 18.44 15.44
C ALA A 80 -4.76 19.50 14.37
N ASP A 81 -3.71 20.28 14.59
CA ASP A 81 -3.33 21.43 13.77
C ASP A 81 -2.37 21.07 12.62
N PHE A 82 -1.72 19.89 12.64
CA PHE A 82 -0.89 19.42 11.53
C PHE A 82 -1.67 18.43 10.69
N LYS A 83 -2.41 18.93 9.70
CA LYS A 83 -3.20 18.09 8.79
C LYS A 83 -2.47 17.91 7.46
N VAL A 84 -2.02 16.69 7.21
CA VAL A 84 -1.40 16.31 5.95
C VAL A 84 -2.22 15.21 5.27
N LYS A 85 -2.45 15.39 3.98
CA LYS A 85 -3.09 14.40 3.10
C LYS A 85 -2.03 13.79 2.19
N VAL A 86 -2.01 12.46 2.11
CA VAL A 86 -1.08 11.70 1.29
C VAL A 86 -1.87 10.74 0.40
N PHE A 87 -1.77 10.88 -0.92
CA PHE A 87 -2.56 10.09 -1.88
C PHE A 87 -1.89 10.04 -3.27
N PRO A 88 -2.19 9.05 -4.13
CA PRO A 88 -2.92 7.85 -3.80
C PRO A 88 -2.05 6.93 -2.92
N ASN A 89 -2.71 6.12 -2.10
CA ASN A 89 -2.09 5.01 -1.41
C ASN A 89 -3.08 3.84 -1.50
N PRO A 90 -2.77 2.75 -2.23
CA PRO A 90 -1.49 2.42 -2.85
C PRO A 90 -1.09 3.32 -4.05
N ALA A 91 0.21 3.55 -4.22
CA ALA A 91 0.79 4.37 -5.29
C ALA A 91 1.48 3.51 -6.36
N VAL A 92 1.49 4.00 -7.61
CA VAL A 92 2.21 3.34 -8.72
C VAL A 92 3.47 4.15 -9.07
N GLU A 93 3.32 5.36 -9.59
CA GLU A 93 4.45 6.20 -10.01
C GLU A 93 4.67 7.40 -9.09
N PHE A 94 3.59 8.03 -8.61
CA PHE A 94 3.64 9.28 -7.86
C PHE A 94 2.83 9.22 -6.58
N ILE A 95 3.26 9.99 -5.58
CA ILE A 95 2.53 10.29 -4.36
C ILE A 95 2.39 11.80 -4.25
N TYR A 96 1.17 12.27 -4.00
CA TYR A 96 0.85 13.66 -3.71
C TYR A 96 0.78 13.87 -2.20
N ILE A 97 1.46 14.91 -1.74
CA ILE A 97 1.52 15.32 -0.33
C ILE A 97 0.95 16.73 -0.26
N GLN A 98 -0.16 16.91 0.45
CA GLN A 98 -0.83 18.19 0.62
C GLN A 98 -0.93 18.54 2.10
N VAL A 99 -0.34 19.67 2.49
CA VAL A 99 -0.43 20.20 3.86
C VAL A 99 -1.56 21.22 3.89
N GLU A 100 -2.53 21.03 4.78
CA GLU A 100 -3.70 21.93 4.88
C GLU A 100 -3.44 23.15 5.78
N ASN A 101 -2.35 23.15 6.55
CA ASN A 101 -2.01 24.23 7.45
C ASN A 101 -1.24 25.36 6.72
N GLN A 102 -1.80 26.57 6.71
CA GLN A 102 -1.25 27.74 6.01
C GLN A 102 -0.04 28.38 6.71
N ASP A 103 0.14 28.14 8.01
CA ASP A 103 1.24 28.74 8.78
C ASP A 103 2.57 28.01 8.57
N ILE A 104 2.52 26.82 7.98
CA ILE A 104 3.70 25.99 7.72
C ILE A 104 4.38 26.48 6.45
N GLN A 105 5.63 26.93 6.59
CA GLN A 105 6.40 27.50 5.49
C GLN A 105 7.37 26.49 4.86
N LYS A 106 7.89 25.54 5.66
CA LYS A 106 8.87 24.55 5.21
C LYS A 106 8.61 23.21 5.86
N ILE A 107 8.53 22.17 5.03
CA ILE A 107 8.44 20.78 5.48
C ILE A 107 9.65 20.00 5.00
N LYS A 108 10.06 19.01 5.79
CA LYS A 108 10.99 17.97 5.38
C LYS A 108 10.21 16.70 5.11
N ILE A 109 10.47 16.10 3.95
CA ILE A 109 9.86 14.85 3.49
C ILE A 109 10.96 13.79 3.43
N GLU A 110 10.81 12.75 4.24
CA GLU A 110 11.74 11.62 4.32
C GLU A 110 10.99 10.33 3.96
N LEU A 111 11.53 9.54 3.04
CA LEU A 111 11.00 8.23 2.69
C LEU A 111 12.01 7.16 3.12
N TYR A 112 11.55 6.17 3.88
CA TYR A 112 12.36 5.04 4.34
C TYR A 112 11.81 3.74 3.76
N ASN A 113 12.70 2.81 3.42
CA ASN A 113 12.30 1.44 3.15
C ASN A 113 11.98 0.70 4.48
N MET A 114 11.47 -0.53 4.39
CA MET A 114 11.15 -1.35 5.58
C MET A 114 12.37 -1.78 6.42
N GLU A 115 13.59 -1.62 5.90
CA GLU A 115 14.83 -1.85 6.66
C GLU A 115 15.28 -0.59 7.44
N GLY A 116 14.54 0.53 7.32
CA GLY A 116 14.89 1.81 7.93
C GLY A 116 15.92 2.62 7.13
N LYS A 117 16.29 2.20 5.92
CA LYS A 117 17.17 2.96 5.04
C LYS A 117 16.42 4.12 4.41
N LEU A 118 16.97 5.33 4.56
CA LEU A 118 16.50 6.54 3.90
C LEU A 118 16.73 6.44 2.37
N VAL A 119 15.65 6.51 1.60
CA VAL A 119 15.66 6.41 0.13
C VAL A 119 15.30 7.72 -0.57
N HIS A 120 14.64 8.65 0.13
CA HIS A 120 14.37 10.01 -0.33
C HIS A 120 14.41 10.98 0.86
N ASN A 121 14.94 12.18 0.66
CA ASN A 121 15.03 13.23 1.66
C ASN A 121 15.10 14.60 0.98
N GLU A 122 14.04 15.38 1.10
CA GLU A 122 13.95 16.69 0.48
C GLU A 122 13.22 17.68 1.39
N ILE A 123 13.58 18.95 1.27
CA ILE A 123 12.92 20.06 1.97
C ILE A 123 12.08 20.78 0.93
N TYR A 124 10.78 20.88 1.21
CA TYR A 124 9.84 21.61 0.37
C TYR A 124 9.49 22.94 1.01
N GLU A 125 9.66 24.01 0.24
CA GLU A 125 9.24 25.37 0.62
C GLU A 125 7.85 25.65 0.06
N ASN A 126 7.01 26.33 0.85
CA ASN A 126 5.61 26.64 0.51
C ASN A 126 4.69 25.42 0.33
N PRO A 127 4.43 24.64 1.42
CA PRO A 127 3.64 23.42 1.39
C PRO A 127 2.13 23.61 1.15
N ALA A 128 1.66 24.86 0.99
CA ALA A 128 0.29 25.15 0.57
C ALA A 128 -0.01 24.62 -0.86
N ILE A 129 1.04 24.35 -1.65
CA ILE A 129 0.95 23.68 -2.94
C ILE A 129 1.21 22.17 -2.72
N SER A 130 0.42 21.32 -3.37
CA SER A 130 0.61 19.87 -3.35
C SER A 130 2.01 19.52 -3.89
N TYR A 131 2.80 18.80 -3.10
CA TYR A 131 4.08 18.26 -3.52
C TYR A 131 3.91 16.90 -4.21
N GLU A 132 4.54 16.72 -5.37
CA GLU A 132 4.57 15.46 -6.10
C GLU A 132 5.90 14.75 -5.83
N LEU A 133 5.82 13.54 -5.27
CA LEU A 133 6.95 12.67 -5.02
C LEU A 133 6.97 11.53 -6.05
N ASP A 134 7.95 11.55 -6.94
CA ASP A 134 8.21 10.47 -7.90
C ASP A 134 8.84 9.26 -7.20
N ILE A 135 8.10 8.15 -7.21
CA ILE A 135 8.53 6.85 -6.69
C ILE A 135 8.68 5.80 -7.80
N SER A 136 8.63 6.18 -9.07
CA SER A 136 8.65 5.27 -10.23
C SER A 136 9.85 4.33 -10.23
N LYS A 137 11.02 4.82 -9.81
CA LYS A 137 12.30 4.08 -9.78
C LYS A 137 12.51 3.23 -8.54
N HIS A 138 11.61 3.30 -7.56
CA HIS A 138 11.70 2.51 -6.34
C HIS A 138 11.11 1.10 -6.55
N SER A 139 11.44 0.13 -5.71
CA SER A 139 10.87 -1.22 -5.81
C SER A 139 9.41 -1.25 -5.32
N SER A 140 8.57 -2.10 -5.90
CA SER A 140 7.19 -2.35 -5.44
C SER A 140 7.17 -3.04 -4.07
N THR A 141 7.11 -2.23 -3.01
CA THR A 141 7.12 -2.68 -1.62
C THR A 141 6.49 -1.60 -0.72
N GLN A 142 6.52 -1.81 0.58
CA GLN A 142 6.08 -0.84 1.58
C GLN A 142 7.20 0.16 1.91
N TYR A 143 6.80 1.41 2.16
CA TYR A 143 7.68 2.48 2.60
C TYR A 143 7.06 3.22 3.77
N ILE A 144 7.92 3.88 4.55
CA ILE A 144 7.53 4.78 5.63
C ILE A 144 7.81 6.19 5.15
N LEU A 145 6.75 6.99 4.97
CA LEU A 145 6.84 8.39 4.62
C LEU A 145 6.69 9.22 5.89
N LYS A 146 7.70 10.02 6.19
CA LYS A 146 7.75 10.89 7.35
C LYS A 146 7.79 12.33 6.90
N ILE A 147 6.90 13.13 7.45
CA ILE A 147 6.73 14.55 7.10
C ILE A 147 6.90 15.35 8.37
N THR A 148 7.90 16.23 8.38
CA THR A 148 8.26 17.04 9.56
C THR A 148 8.17 18.52 9.22
N ASP A 149 7.44 19.29 10.02
CA ASP A 149 7.47 20.73 9.98
C ASP A 149 8.78 21.25 10.59
N LEU A 150 9.53 22.04 9.83
CA LEU A 150 10.78 22.64 10.27
C LEU A 150 10.58 23.91 11.13
N SER A 151 9.38 24.48 11.12
CA SER A 151 9.02 25.70 11.85
C SER A 151 8.53 25.42 13.28
N GLY A 152 7.75 24.34 13.49
CA GLY A 152 7.11 24.01 14.76
C GLY A 152 7.42 22.63 15.33
N GLY A 153 8.26 21.82 14.66
CA GLY A 153 8.65 20.49 15.14
C GLY A 153 7.55 19.42 15.10
N LEU A 154 6.42 19.72 14.45
CA LEU A 154 5.33 18.79 14.24
C LEU A 154 5.74 17.72 13.23
N MET A 155 5.23 16.51 13.40
CA MET A 155 5.63 15.36 12.59
C MET A 155 4.46 14.39 12.40
N GLN A 156 4.34 13.85 11.20
CA GLN A 156 3.41 12.78 10.86
C GLN A 156 4.09 11.70 10.04
N THR A 157 3.67 10.46 10.24
CA THR A 157 4.23 9.30 9.58
C THR A 157 3.13 8.47 8.91
N TYR A 158 3.33 8.14 7.65
CA TYR A 158 2.42 7.39 6.80
C TYR A 158 3.09 6.12 6.30
N LYS A 159 2.30 5.04 6.25
CA LYS A 159 2.70 3.82 5.56
C LYS A 159 2.25 3.90 4.10
N ILE A 160 3.18 3.80 3.18
CA ILE A 160 2.92 3.84 1.73
C ILE A 160 3.09 2.46 1.13
N ILE A 161 2.13 2.04 0.31
CA ILE A 161 2.19 0.80 -0.45
C ILE A 161 2.46 1.14 -1.91
N LYS A 162 3.63 0.76 -2.45
CA LYS A 162 3.94 0.89 -3.88
C LYS A 162 3.62 -0.42 -4.62
N ARG A 163 2.85 -0.31 -5.71
CA ARG A 163 2.54 -1.43 -6.62
C ARG A 163 3.44 -1.43 -7.84
#